data_AF-A0A660M3G9-F1
#
_entry.id   AF-A0A660M3G9-F1
#
_cell.length_a   1.000
_cell.length_b   1.000
_cell.length_c   1.000
_cell.angle_alpha   90.00
_cell.angle_beta   90.00
_cell.angle_gamma   90.00
#
_symmetry.space_group_name_H-M   'P 1'
#
loop_
_entity.id
_entity.type
_entity.pdbx_description
1 polymer ?
#
loop_
_entity_poly.entity_id
_entity_poly.type
_entity_poly.pdbx_seq_one_letter_code
_entity_poly.pdbx_strand_id
1 'polypeptide(L)'
;AYASELHKLMVYAGVTHGDLYHGNMRFDVNISVAKKGATELGKRAEVKNLNSFRSVERAAEYEFKRQVDLLERGESVVQETRGWSDDKQITTSQRSKEDAQDYRYMPDPDIPPIVLTDEEIAHMQQYMPLMPSQCRERWADLELDHSVITTILGHQPLAILLDAIKTLTVHNEQAVLDELGVDKIKYQRLVKRIFNWFASTPEELIDMDLIGEGYVGPRRLTELSLLVEDNEVSSTGGKEIFLSLFDRQYLKQGPREIAQIKNLLQVSDEGVIAAIVDEVLNDPASAASIADIRSGKDKAIGYLVGQVMKRSKGQANPSLAQKLIRERL
;
A
#
# COMPACT_ATOMS: atom_id res chain seq x y z
N ALA A 1 9.84 7.69 10.07
CA ALA A 1 10.35 7.53 8.68
C ALA A 1 11.56 6.60 8.62
N TYR A 2 12.76 7.03 9.04
CA TYR A 2 13.99 6.20 8.94
C TYR A 2 13.85 4.79 9.54
N ALA A 3 13.43 4.69 10.80
CA ALA A 3 13.30 3.39 11.48
C ALA A 3 12.34 2.43 10.75
N SER A 4 11.23 2.94 10.23
CA SER A 4 10.24 2.17 9.48
C SER A 4 10.76 1.69 8.12
N GLU A 5 11.55 2.52 7.42
CA GLU A 5 12.17 2.08 6.16
C GLU A 5 13.32 1.11 6.40
N LEU A 6 14.14 1.31 7.44
CA LEU A 6 15.18 0.34 7.81
C LEU A 6 14.57 -1.02 8.15
N HIS A 7 13.49 -1.03 8.95
CA HIS A 7 12.73 -2.25 9.25
C HIS A 7 12.29 -2.95 7.97
N LYS A 8 11.64 -2.21 7.05
CA LYS A 8 11.18 -2.75 5.77
C LYS A 8 12.33 -3.32 4.94
N LEU A 9 13.46 -2.63 4.84
CA LEU A 9 14.64 -3.12 4.12
C LEU A 9 15.16 -4.44 4.70
N MET A 10 15.25 -4.54 6.02
CA MET A 10 15.78 -5.73 6.69
C MET A 10 14.81 -6.92 6.58
N VAL A 11 13.50 -6.69 6.69
CA VAL A 11 12.47 -7.72 6.49
C VAL A 11 12.47 -8.19 5.05
N TYR A 12 12.54 -7.27 4.08
CA TYR A 12 12.61 -7.64 2.66
C TYR A 12 13.85 -8.44 2.32
N ALA A 13 15.01 -8.07 2.89
CA ALA A 13 16.25 -8.82 2.72
C ALA A 13 16.21 -10.23 3.34
N GLY A 14 15.18 -10.57 4.13
CA GLY A 14 15.04 -11.89 4.75
C GLY A 14 16.00 -12.14 5.91
N VAL A 15 16.67 -11.10 6.42
CA VAL A 15 17.68 -11.22 7.50
C VAL A 15 17.08 -11.11 8.90
N THR A 16 15.80 -10.75 9.00
CA THR A 16 15.08 -10.62 10.28
C THR A 16 13.57 -10.75 10.07
N HIS A 17 12.86 -11.23 11.09
CA HIS A 17 11.39 -11.14 11.15
C HIS A 17 10.90 -9.71 11.45
N GLY A 18 11.78 -8.83 11.97
CA GLY A 18 11.44 -7.44 12.26
C GLY A 18 10.38 -7.26 13.34
N ASP A 19 10.16 -8.26 14.19
CA ASP A 19 9.24 -8.17 15.31
C ASP A 19 9.89 -7.45 16.50
N LEU A 20 9.38 -6.25 16.81
CA LEU A 20 9.86 -5.43 17.92
C LEU A 20 9.46 -6.02 19.29
N TYR A 21 8.31 -6.72 19.38
CA TYR A 21 7.82 -7.32 20.61
C TYR A 21 8.71 -8.48 21.07
N HIS A 22 9.14 -9.33 20.12
CA HIS A 22 10.09 -10.40 20.37
C HIS A 22 11.56 -9.92 20.38
N GLY A 23 11.80 -8.62 20.18
CA GLY A 23 13.12 -8.01 20.26
C GLY A 23 14.05 -8.34 19.11
N ASN A 24 13.52 -8.71 17.93
CA ASN A 24 14.30 -8.92 16.70
C ASN A 24 14.89 -7.62 16.15
N MET A 25 14.32 -6.48 16.55
CA MET A 25 14.81 -5.14 16.23
C MET A 25 14.75 -4.26 17.46
N ARG A 26 15.81 -3.49 17.71
CA ARG A 26 15.94 -2.60 18.86
C ARG A 26 16.41 -1.23 18.40
N PHE A 27 15.98 -0.20 19.11
CA PHE A 27 16.33 1.18 18.82
C PHE A 27 16.84 1.86 20.08
N ASP A 28 17.97 2.55 19.92
CA ASP A 28 18.42 3.58 20.84
C ASP A 28 18.47 4.89 20.05
N VAL A 29 17.91 5.96 20.62
CA VAL A 29 17.80 7.26 19.96
C VAL A 29 18.77 8.24 20.59
N ASN A 30 19.56 8.91 19.74
CA ASN A 30 20.59 9.85 20.16
C ASN A 30 20.17 11.25 19.73
N ILE A 31 19.93 12.15 20.69
CA ILE A 31 19.41 13.50 20.41
C ILE A 31 20.31 14.56 21.02
N SER A 32 20.60 15.57 20.21
CA SER A 32 21.25 16.81 20.61
C SER A 32 20.57 17.96 19.87
N VAL A 33 20.28 19.05 20.57
CA VAL A 33 19.78 20.29 19.97
C VAL A 33 20.86 21.37 19.95
N ALA A 34 20.84 22.21 18.94
CA ALA A 34 21.73 23.37 18.81
C ALA A 34 20.96 24.56 18.25
N LYS A 35 21.39 25.78 18.58
CA LYS A 35 20.77 27.01 18.04
C LYS A 35 20.96 27.06 16.53
N LYS A 36 20.00 27.65 15.82
CA LYS A 36 20.11 27.86 14.37
C LYS A 36 21.37 28.67 14.05
N GLY A 37 22.22 28.14 13.19
CA GLY A 37 23.50 28.76 12.82
C GLY A 37 24.67 28.44 13.77
N ALA A 38 24.48 27.60 14.79
CA ALA A 38 25.59 27.09 15.59
C ALA A 38 26.52 26.20 14.75
N THR A 39 27.82 26.34 14.98
CA THR A 39 28.87 25.54 14.34
C THR A 39 29.17 24.24 15.08
N GLU A 40 28.71 24.13 16.33
CA GLU A 40 28.93 22.98 17.20
C GLU A 40 27.58 22.35 17.61
N LEU A 41 27.56 21.02 17.70
CA LEU A 41 26.40 20.28 18.18
C LEU A 41 26.30 20.37 19.71
N GLY A 42 25.06 20.37 20.21
CA GLY A 42 24.81 20.31 21.65
C GLY A 42 25.21 18.98 22.27
N LYS A 43 25.15 18.92 23.61
CA LYS A 43 25.38 17.67 24.34
C LYS A 43 24.28 16.65 24.02
N ARG A 44 24.70 15.40 23.84
CA ARG A 44 23.84 14.29 23.42
C ARG A 44 23.20 13.59 24.60
N ALA A 45 21.90 13.36 24.53
CA ALA A 45 21.19 12.40 25.36
C ALA A 45 20.92 11.13 24.54
N GLU A 46 21.18 9.98 25.14
CA GLU A 46 20.89 8.67 24.56
C GLU A 46 19.64 8.10 25.25
N VAL A 47 18.55 7.93 24.51
CA VAL A 47 17.30 7.36 25.00
C VAL A 47 17.23 5.88 24.62
N LYS A 48 17.08 5.02 25.63
CA LYS A 48 16.96 3.57 25.50
C LYS A 48 15.55 3.09 25.86
N ASN A 49 15.32 1.78 25.68
CA ASN A 49 14.06 1.08 26.00
C ASN A 49 12.88 1.53 25.12
N LEU A 50 13.10 1.50 23.80
CA LEU A 50 12.11 1.89 22.79
C LEU A 50 11.56 0.63 22.11
N ASN A 51 10.34 0.25 22.46
CA ASN A 51 9.74 -1.02 22.06
C ASN A 51 8.79 -0.91 20.86
N SER A 52 8.57 0.30 20.33
CA SER A 52 7.72 0.51 19.15
C SER A 52 8.22 1.70 18.33
N PHE A 53 7.89 1.75 17.04
CA PHE A 53 8.16 2.93 16.20
C PHE A 53 7.52 4.21 16.77
N ARG A 54 6.35 4.08 17.40
CA ARG A 54 5.66 5.19 18.07
C ARG A 54 6.43 5.66 19.30
N SER A 55 7.02 4.73 20.06
CA SER A 55 7.88 5.05 21.20
C SER A 55 9.13 5.80 20.73
N VAL A 56 9.74 5.38 19.61
CA VAL A 56 10.89 6.09 19.00
C VAL A 56 10.54 7.54 18.67
N GLU A 57 9.40 7.78 18.01
CA GLU A 57 8.92 9.13 17.66
C GLU A 57 8.66 9.97 18.91
N ARG A 58 7.88 9.45 19.85
CA ARG A 58 7.47 10.17 21.07
C ARG A 58 8.64 10.47 22.00
N ALA A 59 9.54 9.50 22.17
CA ALA A 59 10.76 9.70 22.93
C ALA A 59 11.62 10.79 22.30
N ALA A 60 11.71 10.83 20.97
CA ALA A 60 12.47 11.85 20.28
C ALA A 60 11.86 13.24 20.43
N GLU A 61 10.55 13.35 20.29
CA GLU A 61 9.83 14.62 20.46
C GLU A 61 9.92 15.14 21.90
N TYR A 62 9.72 14.26 22.89
CA TYR A 62 9.83 14.62 24.30
C TYR A 62 11.24 15.11 24.62
N GLU A 63 12.26 14.36 24.19
CA GLU A 63 13.66 14.68 24.47
C GLU A 63 14.10 15.97 23.78
N PHE A 64 13.62 16.22 22.55
CA PHE A 64 13.81 17.49 21.87
C PHE A 64 13.23 18.66 22.69
N LYS A 65 11.95 18.58 23.09
CA LYS A 65 11.28 19.62 23.89
C LYS A 65 12.01 19.87 25.21
N ARG A 66 12.39 18.81 25.91
CA ARG A 66 13.14 18.89 27.17
C ARG A 66 14.46 19.63 27.01
N GLN A 67 15.23 19.30 25.98
CA GLN A 67 16.52 19.96 25.75
C GLN A 67 16.35 21.43 25.36
N VAL A 68 15.33 21.76 24.56
CA VAL A 68 14.98 23.15 24.23
C VAL A 68 14.62 23.94 25.49
N ASP A 69 13.70 23.42 26.32
CA ASP A 69 13.27 24.09 27.55
C ASP A 69 14.46 24.35 28.51
N LEU A 70 15.39 23.40 28.64
CA LEU A 70 16.61 23.57 29.44
C LEU A 70 17.46 24.72 28.92
N LEU A 71 17.72 24.75 27.60
CA LEU A 71 18.55 25.80 26.99
C LEU A 71 17.88 27.18 27.04
N GLU A 72 16.54 27.25 26.94
CA GLU A 72 15.79 28.51 27.05
C GLU A 72 15.79 29.06 28.48
N ARG A 73 15.83 28.20 29.50
CA ARG A 73 16.04 28.59 30.90
C ARG A 73 17.49 28.95 31.24
N GLY A 74 18.40 28.88 30.28
CA GLY A 74 19.83 29.12 30.48
C GLY A 74 20.56 27.98 31.19
N GLU A 75 19.94 26.81 31.30
CA GLU A 75 20.56 25.59 31.83
C GLU A 75 21.35 24.86 30.73
N SER A 76 22.21 23.93 31.12
CA SER A 76 22.97 23.09 30.18
C SER A 76 22.42 21.68 30.12
N VAL A 77 22.27 21.13 28.91
CA VAL A 77 22.00 19.69 28.72
C VAL A 77 23.19 18.88 29.24
N VAL A 78 22.97 17.83 30.02
CA VAL A 78 24.01 16.91 30.49
C VAL A 78 24.04 15.67 29.60
N GLN A 79 25.23 15.12 29.35
CA GLN A 79 25.36 13.86 28.61
C GLN A 79 25.00 12.69 29.53
N GLU A 80 23.91 12.01 29.22
CA GLU A 80 23.36 10.95 30.06
C GLU A 80 22.61 9.91 29.21
N THR A 81 22.46 8.73 29.80
CA THR A 81 21.58 7.69 29.27
C THR A 81 20.24 7.81 29.98
N ARG A 82 19.17 7.92 29.18
CA ARG A 82 17.79 8.05 29.66
C ARG A 82 16.96 6.85 29.22
N GLY A 83 15.95 6.51 30.01
CA GLY A 83 14.96 5.49 29.66
C GLY A 83 13.64 6.14 29.25
N TRP A 84 13.01 5.61 28.21
CA TRP A 84 11.64 5.95 27.87
C TRP A 84 10.64 5.13 28.70
N SER A 85 9.58 5.80 29.19
CA SER A 85 8.43 5.15 29.83
C SER A 85 7.19 5.40 28.98
N ASP A 86 6.66 4.34 28.35
CA ASP A 86 5.43 4.45 27.57
C ASP A 86 4.20 4.79 28.44
N ASP A 87 4.14 4.35 29.69
CA ASP A 87 2.98 4.67 30.57
C ASP A 87 2.92 6.16 30.92
N LYS A 88 4.08 6.75 31.22
CA LYS A 88 4.18 8.13 31.67
C LYS A 88 4.43 9.12 30.53
N GLN A 89 4.80 8.63 29.35
CA GLN A 89 5.17 9.43 28.18
C GLN A 89 6.31 10.44 28.50
N ILE A 90 7.29 10.01 29.30
CA ILE A 90 8.44 10.83 29.71
C ILE A 90 9.76 10.04 29.58
N THR A 91 10.88 10.76 29.45
CA THR A 91 12.22 10.18 29.64
C THR A 91 12.69 10.40 31.08
N THR A 92 13.27 9.37 31.70
CA THR A 92 13.89 9.46 33.02
C THR A 92 15.40 9.22 32.93
N SER A 93 16.20 9.94 33.72
CA SER A 93 17.64 9.68 33.79
C SER A 93 17.88 8.32 34.44
N GLN A 94 18.68 7.46 33.81
CA GLN A 94 19.05 6.15 34.35
C GLN A 94 20.49 6.14 34.85
N ARG A 95 21.40 6.78 34.13
CA ARG A 95 22.82 6.87 34.47
C ARG A 95 23.44 8.13 33.87
N SER A 96 24.18 8.90 34.67
CA SER A 96 25.10 9.92 34.17
C SER A 96 26.30 9.22 33.50
N LYS A 97 26.64 9.61 32.27
CA LYS A 97 27.89 9.13 31.64
C LYS A 97 29.06 9.92 32.22
N GLU A 98 29.43 9.63 33.47
CA GLU A 98 30.61 10.27 34.07
C GLU A 98 31.94 9.70 33.54
N ASP A 99 31.95 8.53 32.88
CA ASP A 99 33.14 8.04 32.17
C ASP A 99 32.75 7.36 30.86
N ALA A 100 33.43 7.72 29.77
CA ALA A 100 33.43 6.92 28.55
C ALA A 100 34.02 5.55 28.91
N GLN A 101 33.21 4.49 28.86
CA GLN A 101 33.72 3.15 29.20
C GLN A 101 34.82 2.76 28.23
N ASP A 102 36.02 2.50 28.76
CA ASP A 102 37.12 1.94 27.99
C ASP A 102 36.84 0.46 27.71
N TYR A 103 36.27 0.19 26.53
CA TYR A 103 35.98 -1.16 26.06
C TYR A 103 37.23 -1.94 25.66
N ARG A 104 38.42 -1.29 25.61
CA ARG A 104 39.71 -1.92 25.25
C ARG A 104 39.63 -2.76 23.98
N TYR A 105 39.04 -2.19 22.92
CA TYR A 105 38.92 -2.84 21.62
C TYR A 105 40.30 -3.32 21.13
N MET A 106 40.40 -4.60 20.80
CA MET A 106 41.56 -5.22 20.16
C MET A 106 41.07 -6.20 19.08
N PRO A 107 41.84 -6.45 18.02
CA PRO A 107 41.52 -7.50 17.06
C PRO A 107 41.41 -8.85 17.77
N ASP A 108 40.36 -9.60 17.45
CA ASP A 108 40.18 -10.96 17.96
C ASP A 108 41.25 -11.86 17.33
N PRO A 109 42.19 -12.43 18.10
CA PRO A 109 43.26 -13.27 17.55
C PRO A 109 42.76 -14.65 17.10
N ASP A 110 41.57 -15.06 17.54
CA ASP A 110 40.99 -16.38 17.24
C ASP A 110 40.22 -16.36 15.90
N ILE A 111 39.82 -15.17 15.42
CA ILE A 111 39.07 -15.01 14.18
C ILE A 111 39.97 -14.36 13.12
N PRO A 112 40.41 -15.09 12.08
CA PRO A 112 41.19 -14.49 11.00
C PRO A 112 40.36 -13.45 10.24
N PRO A 113 41.00 -12.44 9.62
CA PRO A 113 40.29 -11.44 8.83
C PRO A 113 39.44 -12.08 7.72
N ILE A 114 38.17 -11.70 7.65
CA ILE A 114 37.26 -12.11 6.58
C ILE A 114 37.54 -11.22 5.37
N VAL A 115 37.99 -11.83 4.27
CA VAL A 115 38.21 -11.16 2.98
C VAL A 115 37.13 -11.63 2.01
N LEU A 116 36.26 -10.72 1.58
CA LEU A 116 35.23 -10.99 0.58
C LEU A 116 35.76 -10.58 -0.79
N THR A 117 35.77 -11.51 -1.74
CA THR A 117 36.15 -11.25 -3.14
C THR A 117 35.01 -10.55 -3.90
N ASP A 118 35.36 -9.83 -4.98
CA ASP A 118 34.36 -9.19 -5.84
C ASP A 118 33.41 -10.23 -6.46
N GLU A 119 33.92 -11.43 -6.79
CA GLU A 119 33.12 -12.54 -7.29
C GLU A 119 32.10 -13.05 -6.25
N GLU A 120 32.50 -13.20 -4.98
CA GLU A 120 31.58 -13.59 -3.90
C GLU A 120 30.50 -12.54 -3.66
N ILE A 121 30.87 -11.26 -3.67
CA ILE A 121 29.92 -10.15 -3.52
C ILE A 121 28.93 -10.14 -4.69
N ALA A 122 29.43 -10.25 -5.93
CA ALA A 122 28.59 -10.27 -7.11
C ALA A 122 27.64 -11.48 -7.12
N HIS A 123 28.11 -12.65 -6.69
CA HIS A 123 27.29 -13.84 -6.54
C HIS A 123 26.18 -13.63 -5.50
N MET A 124 26.49 -13.10 -4.32
CA MET A 124 25.48 -12.80 -3.28
C MET A 124 24.44 -11.78 -3.75
N GLN A 125 24.86 -10.76 -4.51
CA GLN A 125 23.95 -9.75 -5.07
C GLN A 125 22.91 -10.34 -6.03
N GLN A 126 23.19 -11.48 -6.69
CA GLN A 126 22.21 -12.16 -7.56
C GLN A 126 21.02 -12.75 -6.80
N TYR A 127 21.19 -13.05 -5.51
CA TYR A 127 20.15 -13.59 -4.64
C TYR A 127 19.41 -12.52 -3.85
N MET A 128 19.80 -11.25 -3.98
CA MET A 128 19.08 -10.17 -3.31
C MET A 128 17.64 -10.12 -3.80
N PRO A 129 16.66 -10.18 -2.89
CA PRO A 129 15.27 -10.12 -3.27
C PRO A 129 14.95 -8.74 -3.85
N LEU A 130 13.80 -8.64 -4.50
CA LEU A 130 13.27 -7.37 -4.96
C LEU A 130 13.13 -6.40 -3.78
N MET A 131 13.92 -5.33 -3.77
CA MET A 131 13.97 -4.38 -2.66
C MET A 131 12.91 -3.27 -2.81
N PRO A 132 12.42 -2.68 -1.70
CA PRO A 132 11.41 -1.62 -1.74
C PRO A 132 11.76 -0.41 -2.62
N SER A 133 13.04 -0.03 -2.73
CA SER A 133 13.47 1.06 -3.63
C SER A 133 13.28 0.68 -5.10
N GLN A 134 13.66 -0.54 -5.47
CA GLN A 134 13.50 -1.06 -6.83
C GLN A 134 12.03 -1.15 -7.22
N CYS A 135 11.15 -1.57 -6.31
CA CYS A 135 9.70 -1.52 -6.52
C CYS A 135 9.23 -0.10 -6.87
N ARG A 136 9.62 0.90 -6.07
CA ARG A 136 9.21 2.31 -6.30
C ARG A 136 9.66 2.82 -7.67
N GLU A 137 10.87 2.47 -8.08
CA GLU A 137 11.40 2.82 -9.41
C GLU A 137 10.62 2.13 -10.53
N ARG A 138 10.36 0.81 -10.40
CA ARG A 138 9.65 0.01 -11.42
C ARG A 138 8.18 0.39 -11.58
N TRP A 139 7.56 0.91 -10.52
CA TRP A 139 6.13 1.27 -10.51
C TRP A 139 5.88 2.76 -10.80
N ALA A 140 6.93 3.55 -11.04
CA ALA A 140 6.82 5.00 -11.23
C ALA A 140 5.92 5.39 -12.42
N ASP A 141 5.95 4.60 -13.50
CA ASP A 141 5.14 4.81 -14.72
C ASP A 141 3.64 4.53 -14.52
N LEU A 142 3.25 3.88 -13.42
CA LEU A 142 1.84 3.66 -13.08
C LEU A 142 1.18 4.91 -12.47
N GLU A 143 1.96 5.92 -12.08
CA GLU A 143 1.48 7.16 -11.46
C GLU A 143 0.52 6.87 -10.29
N LEU A 144 0.97 6.01 -9.37
CA LEU A 144 0.21 5.61 -8.19
C LEU A 144 0.37 6.63 -7.07
N ASP A 145 -0.69 6.81 -6.28
CA ASP A 145 -0.59 7.60 -5.05
C ASP A 145 0.44 7.01 -4.08
N HIS A 146 1.12 7.89 -3.35
CA HIS A 146 2.12 7.46 -2.35
C HIS A 146 1.53 6.53 -1.29
N SER A 147 0.25 6.71 -0.93
CA SER A 147 -0.48 5.83 -0.01
C SER A 147 -0.59 4.41 -0.56
N VAL A 148 -0.92 4.24 -1.84
CA VAL A 148 -1.04 2.94 -2.51
C VAL A 148 0.29 2.18 -2.46
N ILE A 149 1.38 2.86 -2.85
CA ILE A 149 2.73 2.29 -2.81
C ILE A 149 3.11 1.89 -1.37
N THR A 150 2.80 2.74 -0.39
CA THR A 150 3.14 2.48 1.02
C THR A 150 2.39 1.26 1.55
N THR A 151 1.09 1.15 1.27
CA THR A 151 0.26 0.00 1.67
C THR A 151 0.80 -1.30 1.09
N ILE A 152 1.08 -1.32 -0.22
CA ILE A 152 1.58 -2.51 -0.90
C ILE A 152 2.94 -2.92 -0.35
N LEU A 153 3.86 -1.97 -0.18
CA LEU A 153 5.20 -2.24 0.35
C LEU A 153 5.19 -2.67 1.83
N GLY A 154 4.07 -2.49 2.54
CA GLY A 154 3.86 -3.05 3.87
C GLY A 154 3.87 -4.58 3.90
N HIS A 155 3.55 -5.23 2.78
CA HIS A 155 3.44 -6.69 2.68
C HIS A 155 4.31 -7.22 1.54
N GLN A 156 5.43 -7.86 1.87
CA GLN A 156 6.37 -8.37 0.87
C GLN A 156 5.74 -9.35 -0.14
N PRO A 157 4.92 -10.35 0.24
CA PRO A 157 4.31 -11.26 -0.72
C PRO A 157 3.42 -10.52 -1.74
N LEU A 158 2.70 -9.50 -1.29
CA LEU A 158 1.87 -8.66 -2.15
C LEU A 158 2.73 -7.82 -3.11
N ALA A 159 3.81 -7.20 -2.62
CA ALA A 159 4.73 -6.45 -3.47
C ALA A 159 5.35 -7.33 -4.56
N ILE A 160 5.72 -8.57 -4.24
CA ILE A 160 6.24 -9.56 -5.20
C ILE A 160 5.18 -9.90 -6.25
N LEU A 161 3.95 -10.21 -5.84
CA LEU A 161 2.84 -10.51 -6.76
C LEU A 161 2.59 -9.35 -7.73
N LEU A 162 2.51 -8.13 -7.21
CA LEU A 162 2.20 -6.94 -8.01
C LEU A 162 3.36 -6.55 -8.94
N ASP A 163 4.62 -6.73 -8.51
CA ASP A 163 5.77 -6.56 -9.39
C ASP A 163 5.81 -7.63 -10.48
N ALA A 164 5.46 -8.89 -10.16
CA ALA A 164 5.35 -9.95 -11.15
C ALA A 164 4.32 -9.58 -12.22
N ILE A 165 3.14 -9.08 -11.83
CA ILE A 165 2.14 -8.57 -12.78
C ILE A 165 2.71 -7.42 -13.60
N LYS A 166 3.34 -6.41 -12.98
CA LYS A 166 3.92 -5.27 -13.70
C LYS A 166 4.97 -5.70 -14.74
N THR A 167 5.74 -6.74 -14.43
CA THR A 167 6.90 -7.16 -15.22
C THR A 167 6.61 -8.27 -16.23
N LEU A 168 5.39 -8.82 -16.28
CA LEU A 168 5.00 -9.83 -17.28
C LEU A 168 5.32 -9.40 -18.73
N THR A 169 5.20 -8.10 -19.03
CA THR A 169 5.46 -7.55 -20.35
C THR A 169 6.94 -7.28 -20.64
N VAL A 170 7.85 -7.35 -19.66
CA VAL A 170 9.26 -6.97 -19.84
C VAL A 170 9.99 -7.89 -20.82
N HIS A 171 9.71 -9.20 -20.79
CA HIS A 171 10.39 -10.19 -21.63
C HIS A 171 9.53 -10.74 -22.77
N ASN A 172 8.20 -10.66 -22.65
CA ASN A 172 7.24 -11.27 -23.57
C ASN A 172 6.09 -10.31 -23.93
N GLU A 173 6.37 -9.01 -24.08
CA GLU A 173 5.35 -7.95 -24.27
C GLU A 173 4.28 -8.36 -25.30
N GLN A 174 4.68 -8.67 -26.53
CA GLN A 174 3.75 -8.95 -27.61
C GLN A 174 2.85 -10.16 -27.32
N ALA A 175 3.41 -11.26 -26.78
CA ALA A 175 2.64 -12.46 -26.47
C ALA A 175 1.60 -12.20 -25.38
N VAL A 176 1.96 -11.45 -24.33
CA VAL A 176 1.05 -11.10 -23.23
C VAL A 176 -0.06 -10.17 -23.73
N LEU A 177 0.29 -9.17 -24.54
CA LEU A 177 -0.66 -8.23 -25.11
C LEU A 177 -1.64 -8.92 -26.08
N ASP A 178 -1.15 -9.84 -26.92
CA ASP A 178 -1.95 -10.61 -27.86
C ASP A 178 -2.89 -11.59 -27.14
N GLU A 179 -2.41 -12.29 -26.11
CA GLU A 179 -3.24 -13.20 -25.30
C GLU A 179 -4.41 -12.47 -24.65
N LEU A 180 -4.16 -11.26 -24.16
CA LEU A 180 -5.18 -10.43 -23.52
C LEU A 180 -6.00 -9.61 -24.52
N GLY A 181 -5.58 -9.51 -25.78
CA GLY A 181 -6.19 -8.63 -26.78
C GLY A 181 -6.15 -7.14 -26.39
N VAL A 182 -5.05 -6.68 -25.78
CA VAL A 182 -4.90 -5.31 -25.27
C VAL A 182 -3.64 -4.64 -25.79
N ASP A 183 -3.67 -3.31 -25.92
CA ASP A 183 -2.44 -2.52 -26.11
C ASP A 183 -1.72 -2.26 -24.77
N LYS A 184 -0.50 -1.73 -24.85
CA LYS A 184 0.33 -1.40 -23.69
C LYS A 184 -0.31 -0.41 -22.73
N ILE A 185 -1.05 0.57 -23.24
CA ILE A 185 -1.69 1.61 -22.42
C ILE A 185 -2.85 0.99 -21.63
N LYS A 186 -3.66 0.16 -22.30
CA LYS A 186 -4.74 -0.61 -21.68
C LYS A 186 -4.16 -1.55 -20.62
N TYR A 187 -3.07 -2.26 -20.92
CA TYR A 187 -2.38 -3.09 -19.93
C TYR A 187 -1.93 -2.30 -18.70
N GLN A 188 -1.29 -1.14 -18.87
CA GLN A 188 -0.92 -0.27 -17.74
C GLN A 188 -2.13 0.14 -16.88
N ARG A 189 -3.29 0.43 -17.50
CA ARG A 189 -4.54 0.69 -16.75
C ARG A 189 -5.01 -0.55 -15.98
N LEU A 190 -4.89 -1.74 -16.57
CA LEU A 190 -5.23 -3.00 -15.88
C LEU A 190 -4.38 -3.19 -14.62
N VAL A 191 -3.06 -2.99 -14.75
CA VAL A 191 -2.11 -3.12 -13.63
C VAL A 191 -2.41 -2.07 -12.56
N LYS A 192 -2.59 -0.80 -12.95
CA LYS A 192 -2.94 0.29 -12.03
C LYS A 192 -4.22 -0.02 -11.23
N ARG A 193 -5.24 -0.59 -11.87
CA ARG A 193 -6.49 -1.01 -11.20
C ARG A 193 -6.23 -2.08 -10.15
N ILE A 194 -5.41 -3.08 -10.45
CA ILE A 194 -5.07 -4.17 -9.52
C ILE A 194 -4.40 -3.60 -8.26
N PHE A 195 -3.41 -2.72 -8.43
CA PHE A 195 -2.75 -2.03 -7.30
C PHE A 195 -3.76 -1.29 -6.41
N ASN A 196 -4.70 -0.56 -7.03
CA ASN A 196 -5.72 0.18 -6.31
C ASN A 196 -6.74 -0.72 -5.59
N TRP A 197 -7.05 -1.91 -6.11
CA TRP A 197 -7.91 -2.86 -5.41
C TRP A 197 -7.30 -3.34 -4.11
N PHE A 198 -6.01 -3.69 -4.11
CA PHE A 198 -5.31 -4.05 -2.88
C PHE A 198 -5.25 -2.89 -1.90
N ALA A 199 -4.86 -1.70 -2.34
CA ALA A 199 -4.72 -0.55 -1.45
C ALA A 199 -6.06 -0.01 -0.89
N SER A 200 -7.17 -0.25 -1.58
CA SER A 200 -8.52 0.17 -1.16
C SER A 200 -9.35 -0.92 -0.46
N THR A 201 -8.73 -2.07 -0.20
CA THR A 201 -9.36 -3.20 0.49
C THR A 201 -8.75 -3.31 1.89
N PRO A 202 -9.58 -3.37 2.96
CA PRO A 202 -9.10 -3.62 4.31
C PRO A 202 -8.25 -4.89 4.38
N GLU A 203 -7.15 -4.82 5.14
CA GLU A 203 -6.18 -5.92 5.25
C GLU A 203 -6.83 -7.21 5.75
N GLU A 204 -7.84 -7.13 6.61
CA GLU A 204 -8.51 -8.31 7.18
C GLU A 204 -9.30 -9.12 6.14
N LEU A 205 -9.56 -8.54 4.96
CA LEU A 205 -10.24 -9.20 3.85
C LEU A 205 -9.26 -9.81 2.84
N ILE A 206 -7.96 -9.60 3.00
CA ILE A 206 -6.91 -10.11 2.12
C ILE A 206 -6.23 -11.29 2.82
N ASP A 207 -6.56 -12.50 2.38
CA ASP A 207 -5.85 -13.71 2.82
C ASP A 207 -4.49 -13.79 2.11
N MET A 208 -3.43 -13.44 2.84
CA MET A 208 -2.05 -13.47 2.34
C MET A 208 -1.55 -14.90 2.08
N ASP A 209 -2.12 -15.92 2.75
CA ASP A 209 -1.74 -17.31 2.50
C ASP A 209 -2.21 -17.74 1.12
N LEU A 210 -3.42 -17.32 0.69
CA LEU A 210 -3.91 -17.61 -0.67
C LEU A 210 -3.10 -16.92 -1.77
N ILE A 211 -2.44 -15.79 -1.47
CA ILE A 211 -1.45 -15.17 -2.37
C ILE A 211 -0.18 -16.04 -2.40
N GLY A 212 0.35 -16.43 -1.25
CA GLY A 212 1.55 -17.25 -1.13
C GLY A 212 1.40 -18.65 -1.76
N GLU A 213 0.21 -19.23 -1.68
CA GLU A 213 -0.17 -20.51 -2.30
C GLU A 213 -0.45 -20.38 -3.81
N GLY A 214 -0.51 -19.16 -4.35
CA GLY A 214 -0.72 -18.89 -5.77
C GLY A 214 -2.18 -18.96 -6.24
N TYR A 215 -3.15 -19.11 -5.33
CA TYR A 215 -4.58 -19.10 -5.68
C TYR A 215 -5.05 -17.72 -6.14
N VAL A 216 -4.46 -16.64 -5.60
CA VAL A 216 -4.68 -15.26 -6.07
C VAL A 216 -3.42 -14.80 -6.82
N GLY A 217 -3.30 -15.26 -8.07
CA GLY A 217 -2.13 -15.02 -8.92
C GLY A 217 -2.35 -14.02 -10.06
N PRO A 218 -1.28 -13.74 -10.84
CA PRO A 218 -1.30 -12.76 -11.92
C PRO A 218 -2.44 -12.95 -12.92
N ARG A 219 -2.65 -14.19 -13.39
CA ARG A 219 -3.67 -14.51 -14.41
C ARG A 219 -5.08 -14.12 -13.97
N ARG A 220 -5.49 -14.51 -12.75
CA ARG A 220 -6.84 -14.22 -12.23
C ARG A 220 -7.04 -12.73 -12.01
N LEU A 221 -6.01 -12.03 -11.53
CA LEU A 221 -6.10 -10.58 -11.29
C LEU A 221 -6.16 -9.79 -12.60
N THR A 222 -5.35 -10.15 -13.60
CA THR A 222 -5.38 -9.52 -14.91
C THR A 222 -6.69 -9.80 -15.65
N GLU A 223 -7.20 -11.03 -15.61
CA GLU A 223 -8.51 -11.39 -16.18
C GLU A 223 -9.64 -10.59 -15.53
N LEU A 224 -9.66 -10.49 -14.20
CA LEU A 224 -10.66 -9.67 -13.50
C LEU A 224 -10.56 -8.19 -13.89
N SER A 225 -9.34 -7.67 -13.96
CA SER A 225 -9.12 -6.29 -14.38
C SER A 225 -9.61 -6.07 -15.82
N LEU A 226 -9.40 -7.03 -16.72
CA LEU A 226 -9.86 -6.98 -18.11
C LEU A 226 -11.39 -6.98 -18.21
N LEU A 227 -12.08 -7.87 -17.48
CA LEU A 227 -13.55 -7.90 -17.45
C LEU A 227 -14.16 -6.54 -17.06
N VAL A 228 -13.52 -5.83 -16.13
CA VAL A 228 -13.96 -4.49 -15.71
C VAL A 228 -13.60 -3.43 -16.76
N GLU A 229 -12.45 -3.56 -17.43
CA GLU A 229 -12.04 -2.64 -18.50
C GLU A 229 -12.96 -2.72 -19.72
N ASP A 230 -13.40 -3.93 -20.05
CA ASP A 230 -14.27 -4.20 -21.20
C ASP A 230 -15.76 -3.96 -20.89
N ASN A 231 -16.08 -3.46 -19.69
CA ASN A 231 -17.45 -3.26 -19.19
C ASN A 231 -18.31 -4.54 -19.22
N GLU A 232 -17.68 -5.72 -19.10
CA GLU A 232 -18.40 -6.96 -18.89
C GLU A 232 -18.87 -7.09 -17.44
N VAL A 233 -18.18 -6.42 -16.51
CA VAL A 233 -18.53 -6.32 -15.10
C VAL A 233 -18.42 -4.86 -14.65
N SER A 234 -19.38 -4.41 -13.84
CA SER A 234 -19.34 -3.06 -13.24
C SER A 234 -18.13 -2.90 -12.31
N SER A 235 -17.74 -1.65 -12.00
CA SER A 235 -16.69 -1.42 -10.99
C SER A 235 -17.05 -2.02 -9.62
N THR A 236 -18.32 -2.01 -9.24
CA THR A 236 -18.79 -2.60 -7.98
C THR A 236 -18.73 -4.12 -8.02
N GLY A 237 -19.20 -4.74 -9.12
CA GLY A 237 -19.10 -6.18 -9.33
C GLY A 237 -17.65 -6.65 -9.39
N GLY A 238 -16.76 -5.86 -9.99
CA GLY A 238 -15.33 -6.14 -10.03
C GLY A 238 -14.72 -6.20 -8.63
N LYS A 239 -15.10 -5.28 -7.74
CA LYS A 239 -14.68 -5.31 -6.33
C LYS A 239 -15.25 -6.52 -5.59
N GLU A 240 -16.49 -6.92 -5.87
CA GLU A 240 -17.08 -8.11 -5.26
C GLU A 240 -16.39 -9.40 -5.72
N ILE A 241 -16.07 -9.52 -7.01
CA ILE A 241 -15.33 -10.66 -7.55
C ILE A 241 -13.90 -10.67 -6.97
N PHE A 242 -13.24 -9.50 -6.88
CA PHE A 242 -11.91 -9.37 -6.27
C PHE A 242 -11.89 -9.97 -4.86
N LEU A 243 -12.85 -9.60 -4.00
CA LEU A 243 -12.98 -10.18 -2.66
C LEU A 243 -13.27 -11.68 -2.70
N SER A 244 -14.04 -12.12 -3.69
CA SER A 244 -14.36 -13.55 -3.88
C SER A 244 -13.14 -14.38 -4.28
N LEU A 245 -12.07 -13.77 -4.82
CA LEU A 245 -10.82 -14.49 -5.10
C LEU A 245 -10.14 -15.01 -3.83
N PHE A 246 -10.41 -14.37 -2.68
CA PHE A 246 -9.90 -14.77 -1.36
C PHE A 246 -10.83 -15.73 -0.61
N ASP A 247 -11.95 -16.14 -1.23
CA ASP A 247 -12.84 -17.12 -0.64
C ASP A 247 -12.48 -18.53 -1.11
N ARG A 248 -12.27 -19.44 -0.13
CA ARG A 248 -11.88 -20.83 -0.38
C ARG A 248 -12.90 -21.60 -1.22
N GLN A 249 -14.15 -21.14 -1.31
CA GLN A 249 -15.14 -21.78 -2.20
C GLN A 249 -14.86 -21.54 -3.69
N TYR A 250 -14.15 -20.47 -4.05
CA TYR A 250 -13.90 -20.06 -5.44
C TYR A 250 -12.48 -20.33 -5.92
N LEU A 251 -11.70 -21.17 -5.24
CA LEU A 251 -10.29 -21.43 -5.59
C LEU A 251 -10.09 -22.03 -6.99
N LYS A 252 -11.11 -22.69 -7.52
CA LYS A 252 -11.07 -23.37 -8.83
C LYS A 252 -11.69 -22.55 -9.95
N GLN A 253 -12.32 -21.42 -9.63
CA GLN A 253 -13.13 -20.66 -10.57
C GLN A 253 -12.39 -19.42 -11.07
N GLY A 254 -12.48 -19.16 -12.37
CA GLY A 254 -12.00 -17.90 -12.95
C GLY A 254 -12.88 -16.71 -12.55
N PRO A 255 -12.37 -15.47 -12.58
CA PRO A 255 -13.16 -14.25 -12.42
C PRO A 255 -14.46 -14.22 -13.23
N ARG A 256 -14.44 -14.67 -14.50
CA ARG A 256 -15.63 -14.70 -15.34
C ARG A 256 -16.68 -15.71 -14.84
N GLU A 257 -16.24 -16.88 -14.38
CA GLU A 257 -17.12 -17.90 -13.80
C GLU A 257 -17.74 -17.41 -12.49
N ILE A 258 -16.95 -16.74 -11.64
CA ILE A 258 -17.45 -16.10 -10.42
C ILE A 258 -18.49 -15.03 -10.78
N ALA A 259 -18.24 -14.22 -11.83
CA ALA A 259 -19.20 -13.24 -12.31
C ALA A 259 -20.53 -13.88 -12.75
N GLN A 260 -20.50 -15.04 -13.41
CA GLN A 260 -21.70 -15.78 -13.79
C GLN A 260 -22.44 -16.33 -12.58
N ILE A 261 -21.74 -17.02 -11.66
CA ILE A 261 -22.32 -17.59 -10.43
C ILE A 261 -23.01 -16.51 -9.61
N LYS A 262 -22.40 -15.33 -9.53
CA LYS A 262 -22.91 -14.18 -8.77
C LYS A 262 -23.86 -13.28 -9.57
N ASN A 263 -24.15 -13.60 -10.84
CA ASN A 263 -24.98 -12.80 -11.74
C ASN A 263 -24.51 -11.33 -11.88
N LEU A 264 -23.20 -11.11 -11.94
CA LEU A 264 -22.54 -9.81 -12.01
C LEU A 264 -22.17 -9.38 -13.44
N LEU A 265 -22.41 -10.22 -14.45
CA LEU A 265 -22.21 -9.87 -15.85
C LEU A 265 -23.18 -8.77 -16.27
N GLN A 266 -22.67 -7.78 -17.02
CA GLN A 266 -23.48 -6.68 -17.49
C GLN A 266 -24.32 -7.05 -18.71
N VAL A 267 -25.56 -6.59 -18.69
CA VAL A 267 -26.47 -6.61 -19.84
C VAL A 267 -26.27 -5.30 -20.59
N SER A 268 -25.85 -5.40 -21.85
CA SER A 268 -25.69 -4.26 -22.77
C SER A 268 -26.81 -4.18 -23.81
N ASP A 269 -27.89 -4.94 -23.63
CA ASP A 269 -29.08 -4.82 -24.47
C ASP A 269 -29.73 -3.46 -24.25
N GLU A 270 -29.70 -2.62 -25.27
CA GLU A 270 -30.20 -1.25 -25.23
C GLU A 270 -31.69 -1.20 -24.93
N GLY A 271 -32.48 -2.17 -25.39
CA GLY A 271 -33.92 -2.24 -25.13
C GLY A 271 -34.24 -2.54 -23.67
N VAL A 272 -33.50 -3.46 -23.05
CA VAL A 272 -33.65 -3.78 -21.61
C VAL A 272 -33.26 -2.59 -20.74
N ILE A 273 -32.13 -1.93 -21.05
CA ILE A 273 -31.68 -0.76 -20.29
C ILE A 273 -32.64 0.42 -20.49
N ALA A 274 -33.12 0.64 -21.72
CA ALA A 274 -34.09 1.67 -22.04
C ALA A 274 -35.37 1.53 -21.20
N ALA A 275 -35.91 0.31 -21.05
CA ALA A 275 -37.07 0.08 -20.21
C ALA A 275 -36.82 0.46 -18.74
N ILE A 276 -35.68 0.06 -18.17
CA ILE A 276 -35.30 0.41 -16.79
C ILE A 276 -35.10 1.92 -16.64
N VAL A 277 -34.51 2.59 -17.64
CA VAL A 277 -34.35 4.05 -17.65
C VAL A 277 -35.70 4.74 -17.66
N ASP A 278 -36.68 4.27 -18.45
CA ASP A 278 -38.03 4.83 -18.44
C ASP A 278 -38.70 4.68 -17.08
N GLU A 279 -38.57 3.51 -16.45
CA GLU A 279 -39.07 3.32 -15.09
C GLU A 279 -38.39 4.27 -14.10
N VAL A 280 -37.09 4.55 -14.23
CA VAL A 280 -36.36 5.44 -13.32
C VAL A 280 -36.78 6.89 -13.53
N LEU A 281 -36.96 7.32 -14.78
CA LEU A 281 -37.39 8.67 -15.11
C LEU A 281 -38.86 8.93 -14.71
N ASN A 282 -39.71 7.90 -14.73
CA ASN A 282 -41.11 7.99 -14.30
C ASN A 282 -41.30 7.86 -12.78
N ASP A 283 -40.26 7.49 -12.02
CA ASP A 283 -40.35 7.43 -10.56
C ASP A 283 -40.39 8.86 -9.96
N PRO A 284 -41.40 9.19 -9.13
CA PRO A 284 -41.48 10.47 -8.44
C PRO A 284 -40.21 10.83 -7.64
N ALA A 285 -39.48 9.84 -7.11
CA ALA A 285 -38.23 10.05 -6.39
C ALA A 285 -37.11 10.64 -7.27
N SER A 286 -37.19 10.46 -8.59
CA SER A 286 -36.23 10.99 -9.56
C SER A 286 -36.50 12.43 -9.99
N ALA A 287 -37.69 12.98 -9.71
CA ALA A 287 -38.14 14.27 -10.22
C ALA A 287 -37.21 15.45 -9.86
N ALA A 288 -36.66 15.46 -8.64
CA ALA A 288 -35.71 16.48 -8.20
C ALA A 288 -34.40 16.45 -9.00
N SER A 289 -33.87 15.24 -9.25
CA SER A 289 -32.65 15.07 -10.04
C SER A 289 -32.86 15.42 -11.51
N ILE A 290 -34.05 15.13 -12.07
CA ILE A 290 -34.43 15.50 -13.44
C ILE A 290 -34.47 17.03 -13.60
N ALA A 291 -35.09 17.74 -12.65
CA ALA A 291 -35.13 19.21 -12.64
C ALA A 291 -33.73 19.82 -12.51
N ASP A 292 -32.88 19.26 -11.63
CA ASP A 292 -31.49 19.71 -11.47
C ASP A 292 -30.67 19.55 -12.77
N ILE A 293 -30.80 18.42 -13.48
CA ILE A 293 -30.12 18.19 -14.77
C ILE A 293 -30.61 19.21 -15.82
N ARG A 294 -31.92 19.43 -15.95
CA ARG A 294 -32.48 20.42 -16.87
C ARG A 294 -32.04 21.85 -16.57
N SER A 295 -31.71 22.14 -15.31
CA SER A 295 -31.16 23.44 -14.88
C SER A 295 -29.64 23.59 -15.09
N GLY A 296 -28.98 22.59 -15.70
CA GLY A 296 -27.54 22.61 -15.99
C GLY A 296 -26.65 22.01 -14.90
N LYS A 297 -27.22 21.36 -13.87
CA LYS A 297 -26.45 20.66 -12.83
C LYS A 297 -26.19 19.21 -13.23
N ASP A 298 -25.26 19.01 -14.17
CA ASP A 298 -24.92 17.69 -14.72
C ASP A 298 -24.53 16.64 -13.67
N LYS A 299 -24.05 17.04 -12.49
CA LYS A 299 -23.71 16.10 -11.40
C LYS A 299 -24.90 15.26 -10.93
N ALA A 300 -26.14 15.74 -11.11
CA ALA A 300 -27.35 15.01 -10.71
C ALA A 300 -27.60 13.77 -11.58
N ILE A 301 -26.96 13.63 -12.75
CA ILE A 301 -27.07 12.43 -13.58
C ILE A 301 -26.53 11.17 -12.88
N GLY A 302 -25.52 11.33 -12.02
CA GLY A 302 -24.93 10.21 -11.28
C GLY A 302 -25.93 9.53 -10.35
N TYR A 303 -26.87 10.29 -9.79
CA TYR A 303 -27.95 9.73 -8.97
C TYR A 303 -28.88 8.85 -9.81
N LEU A 304 -29.31 9.33 -10.99
CA LEU A 304 -30.19 8.58 -11.89
C LEU A 304 -29.51 7.30 -12.39
N VAL A 305 -28.23 7.38 -12.77
CA VAL A 305 -27.42 6.19 -13.11
C VAL A 305 -27.40 5.23 -11.93
N GLY A 306 -27.20 5.72 -10.70
CA GLY A 306 -27.26 4.91 -9.48
C GLY A 306 -28.61 4.19 -9.29
N GLN A 307 -29.73 4.83 -9.59
CA GLN A 307 -31.06 4.18 -9.53
C GLN A 307 -31.23 3.10 -10.60
N VAL A 308 -30.76 3.34 -11.83
CA VAL A 308 -30.75 2.32 -12.90
C VAL A 308 -29.90 1.12 -12.48
N MET A 309 -28.71 1.36 -11.92
CA MET A 309 -27.84 0.30 -11.40
C MET A 309 -28.52 -0.48 -10.27
N LYS A 310 -29.23 0.20 -9.36
CA LYS A 310 -29.93 -0.46 -8.25
C LYS A 310 -31.06 -1.38 -8.75
N ARG A 311 -31.87 -0.94 -9.70
CA ARG A 311 -32.98 -1.74 -10.25
C ARG A 311 -32.52 -2.90 -11.12
N SER A 312 -31.44 -2.69 -11.87
CA SER A 312 -30.77 -3.76 -12.62
C SER A 312 -29.89 -4.67 -11.77
N LYS A 313 -29.85 -4.48 -10.43
CA LYS A 313 -28.98 -5.24 -9.51
C LYS A 313 -27.50 -5.23 -9.93
N GLY A 314 -27.02 -4.12 -10.47
CA GLY A 314 -25.64 -3.99 -10.92
C GLY A 314 -25.38 -4.42 -12.37
N GLN A 315 -26.39 -4.95 -13.08
CA GLN A 315 -26.22 -5.54 -14.41
C GLN A 315 -26.33 -4.53 -15.55
N ALA A 316 -27.02 -3.40 -15.40
CA ALA A 316 -27.05 -2.42 -16.48
C ALA A 316 -25.64 -1.86 -16.73
N ASN A 317 -25.30 -1.63 -18.00
CA ASN A 317 -24.06 -0.92 -18.34
C ASN A 317 -24.19 0.58 -17.96
N PRO A 318 -23.36 1.13 -17.06
CA PRO A 318 -23.49 2.50 -16.57
C PRO A 318 -23.33 3.55 -17.66
N SER A 319 -22.40 3.34 -18.60
CA SER A 319 -22.12 4.28 -19.69
C SER A 319 -23.30 4.35 -20.66
N LEU A 320 -23.89 3.19 -21.00
CA LEU A 320 -25.07 3.11 -21.84
C LEU A 320 -26.31 3.68 -21.12
N ALA A 321 -26.49 3.38 -19.83
CA ALA A 321 -27.55 3.99 -19.01
C ALA A 321 -27.44 5.51 -18.98
N GLN A 322 -26.23 6.06 -18.77
CA GLN A 322 -26.00 7.50 -18.79
C GLN A 322 -26.31 8.12 -20.14
N LYS A 323 -25.93 7.46 -21.24
CA LYS A 323 -26.27 7.88 -22.62
C LYS A 323 -27.79 7.94 -22.82
N LEU A 324 -28.50 6.86 -22.50
CA LEU A 324 -29.96 6.77 -22.65
C LEU A 324 -30.71 7.78 -21.77
N ILE A 325 -30.23 8.03 -20.55
CA ILE A 325 -30.80 9.08 -19.69
C ILE A 325 -30.67 10.45 -20.36
N ARG A 326 -29.50 10.77 -20.95
CA ARG A 326 -29.29 12.05 -21.64
C ARG A 326 -30.15 12.21 -22.88
N GLU A 327 -30.38 11.14 -23.63
CA GLU A 327 -31.21 11.17 -24.84
C GLU A 327 -32.69 11.41 -24.53
N ARG A 328 -33.15 11.11 -23.30
CA ARG A 328 -34.55 11.26 -22.89
C ARG A 328 -34.88 12.54 -22.12
N LEU A 329 -33.88 13.29 -21.65
CA LEU A 329 -34.07 14.44 -20.75
C LEU A 329 -34.19 15.78 -21.46
#